data_AF-A0A9D8CFS6-F1
#
_entry.id   AF-A0A9D8CFS6-F1
#
_cell.length_a   1.000
_cell.length_b   1.000
_cell.length_c   1.000
_cell.angle_alpha   90.00
_cell.angle_beta   90.00
_cell.angle_gamma   90.00
#
_symmetry.space_group_name_H-M   'P 1'
#
loop_
_entity.id
_entity.type
_entity.pdbx_description
1 polymer ?
#
loop_
_entity_poly.entity_id
_entity_poly.type
_entity_poly.pdbx_seq_one_letter_code
_entity_poly.pdbx_strand_id
1 'polypeptide(L)'
;MSRASASPRLVAVLGALFGAGLGLVAPLTLAQSDVVVEQAGMRFEPGEVRIASGQRVVFTNSDPFGHNVHSVSRGGEFDIGLQEPGDRTTVPFPRPGVFVV
;
A
#
# COMPACT_ATOMS: atom_id res chain seq x y z
N MET A 1 -19.19 -14.69 35.19
CA MET A 1 -18.42 -13.63 34.52
C MET A 1 -17.83 -14.25 33.25
N SER A 2 -18.59 -14.45 32.16
CA SER A 2 -18.81 -13.54 31.00
C SER A 2 -17.49 -12.83 30.62
N ARG A 3 -16.83 -13.04 29.46
CA ARG A 3 -17.27 -13.42 28.12
C ARG A 3 -16.05 -13.93 27.30
N ALA A 4 -16.27 -14.95 26.47
CA ALA A 4 -15.37 -15.32 25.38
C ALA A 4 -15.37 -14.23 24.29
N SER A 5 -14.20 -13.83 23.79
CA SER A 5 -14.06 -12.93 22.65
C SER A 5 -14.08 -13.73 21.35
N ALA A 6 -15.00 -13.36 20.46
CA ALA A 6 -15.37 -14.09 19.26
C ALA A 6 -14.41 -13.81 18.09
N SER A 7 -14.21 -14.86 17.31
CA SER A 7 -13.58 -14.97 15.98
C SER A 7 -14.32 -14.16 14.89
N PRO A 8 -13.70 -13.93 13.71
CA PRO A 8 -14.04 -12.83 12.80
C PRO A 8 -15.33 -13.10 12.03
N ARG A 9 -16.05 -12.03 11.69
CA ARG A 9 -17.18 -12.10 10.76
C ARG A 9 -16.89 -11.24 9.54
N LEU A 10 -16.21 -11.84 8.55
CA LEU A 10 -16.29 -11.33 7.19
C LEU A 10 -17.55 -11.92 6.57
N VAL A 11 -18.63 -11.13 6.55
CA VAL A 11 -19.87 -11.51 5.88
C VAL A 11 -19.66 -11.27 4.39
N ALA A 12 -19.44 -12.35 3.63
CA ALA A 12 -19.60 -12.31 2.18
C ALA A 12 -21.09 -12.40 1.86
N VAL A 13 -21.72 -11.27 1.50
CA VAL A 13 -23.07 -11.28 0.93
C VAL A 13 -22.93 -11.43 -0.59
N LEU A 14 -23.11 -12.65 -1.08
CA LEU A 14 -23.43 -12.92 -2.48
C LEU A 14 -24.91 -12.59 -2.69
N GLY A 15 -25.19 -11.53 -3.45
CA GLY A 15 -26.52 -11.20 -3.93
C GLY A 15 -26.48 -10.91 -5.42
N ALA A 16 -26.57 -11.95 -6.24
CA ALA A 16 -26.87 -11.80 -7.66
C ALA A 16 -28.37 -11.98 -7.84
N LEU A 17 -29.08 -10.91 -8.22
CA LEU A 17 -30.43 -10.99 -8.75
C LEU A 17 -30.48 -10.32 -10.12
N PHE A 18 -30.85 -11.14 -11.09
CA PHE A 18 -31.12 -10.81 -12.49
C PHE A 18 -32.27 -9.78 -12.58
N GLY A 19 -32.04 -8.66 -13.26
CA GLY A 19 -33.08 -7.67 -13.56
C GLY A 19 -32.70 -6.88 -14.81
N ALA A 20 -33.51 -7.02 -15.85
CA ALA A 20 -33.35 -6.32 -17.13
C ALA A 20 -33.50 -4.80 -16.93
N GLY A 21 -32.40 -4.09 -17.19
CA GLY A 21 -32.30 -2.64 -17.28
C GLY A 21 -30.94 -2.33 -17.86
N LEU A 22 -30.78 -1.22 -18.60
CA LEU A 22 -29.47 -0.74 -19.02
C LEU A 22 -28.60 -0.51 -17.78
N GLY A 23 -27.91 -1.56 -17.33
CA GLY A 23 -27.06 -1.53 -16.16
C GLY A 23 -25.80 -0.78 -16.53
N LEU A 24 -25.68 0.45 -16.05
CA LEU A 24 -24.39 1.07 -15.83
C LEU A 24 -23.58 0.12 -14.93
N VAL A 25 -22.78 -0.74 -15.55
CA VAL A 25 -21.78 -1.54 -14.85
C VAL A 25 -20.68 -0.55 -14.48
N ALA A 26 -20.89 0.18 -13.39
CA ALA A 26 -19.84 0.99 -12.82
C ALA A 26 -18.71 0.03 -12.41
N PRO A 27 -17.47 0.22 -12.89
CA PRO A 27 -16.37 -0.62 -12.46
C PRO A 27 -16.24 -0.46 -10.94
N LEU A 28 -16.42 -1.57 -10.22
CA LEU A 28 -16.03 -1.66 -8.81
C LEU A 28 -14.52 -1.56 -8.75
N THR A 29 -14.00 -0.34 -8.59
CA THR A 29 -12.61 -0.13 -8.24
C THR A 29 -12.42 -0.60 -6.80
N LEU A 30 -12.01 -1.85 -6.64
CA LEU A 30 -11.55 -2.33 -5.34
C LEU A 30 -10.29 -1.52 -4.99
N ALA A 31 -10.38 -0.71 -3.93
CA ALA A 31 -9.22 -0.01 -3.40
C ALA A 31 -8.20 -1.06 -2.96
N GLN A 32 -7.14 -1.23 -3.74
CA GLN A 32 -6.04 -2.12 -3.38
C GLN A 32 -5.29 -1.48 -2.21
N SER A 33 -5.03 -2.25 -1.16
CA SER A 33 -4.29 -1.77 0.01
C SER A 33 -2.88 -1.32 -0.39
N ASP A 34 -2.41 -0.24 0.22
CA ASP A 34 -1.04 0.23 0.04
C ASP A 34 -0.06 -0.83 0.56
N VAL A 35 1.08 -0.97 -0.12
CA VAL A 35 2.16 -1.88 0.30
C VAL A 35 3.10 -1.12 1.22
N VAL A 36 3.52 -1.72 2.33
CA VAL A 36 4.42 -1.08 3.29
C VAL A 36 5.84 -1.62 3.09
N VAL A 37 6.83 -0.72 3.12
CA VAL A 37 8.26 -1.01 3.21
C VAL A 37 8.78 -0.32 4.47
N GLU A 38 9.34 -1.12 5.38
CA GLU A 38 9.93 -0.65 6.63
C GLU A 38 11.41 -0.31 6.41
N GLN A 39 11.88 0.78 7.02
CA GLN A 39 13.30 1.03 7.26
C GLN A 39 13.60 0.54 8.67
N ALA A 40 14.21 -0.64 8.79
CA ALA A 40 14.48 -1.29 10.07
C ALA A 40 15.84 -2.01 10.04
N GLY A 41 16.65 -1.82 11.07
CA GLY A 41 18.00 -2.36 11.13
C GLY A 41 18.90 -1.84 10.00
N MET A 42 18.69 -0.60 9.57
CA MET A 42 19.37 0.06 8.45
C MET A 42 19.13 -0.63 7.10
N ARG A 43 17.96 -1.24 6.91
CA ARG A 43 17.57 -1.93 5.68
C ARG A 43 16.12 -1.64 5.33
N PHE A 44 15.80 -1.77 4.05
CA PHE A 44 14.42 -1.85 3.59
C PHE A 44 13.89 -3.27 3.76
N GLU A 45 12.74 -3.41 4.39
CA GLU A 45 12.07 -4.69 4.64
C GLU A 45 10.58 -4.60 4.24
N PRO A 46 10.13 -5.34 3.20
CA PRO A 46 10.95 -6.16 2.31
C PRO A 46 11.85 -5.31 1.40
N GLY A 47 13.01 -5.85 1.00
CA GLY A 47 13.93 -5.19 0.06
C GLY A 47 13.45 -5.12 -1.39
N GLU A 48 12.37 -5.81 -1.74
CA GLU A 48 11.70 -5.75 -3.05
C GLU A 48 10.20 -5.92 -2.88
N VAL A 49 9.42 -5.14 -3.63
CA VAL A 49 7.96 -5.28 -3.71
C VAL A 49 7.51 -5.34 -5.17
N ARG A 50 6.48 -6.13 -5.44
CA ARG A 50 5.74 -6.11 -6.72
C ARG A 50 4.36 -5.52 -6.46
N ILE A 51 4.06 -4.44 -7.16
CA ILE A 51 2.79 -3.70 -7.04
C ILE A 51 2.14 -3.54 -8.43
N ALA A 52 0.83 -3.36 -8.45
CA ALA A 52 0.12 -2.98 -9.66
C ALA A 52 0.37 -1.50 -10.01
N SER A 53 0.37 -1.17 -11.30
CA SER A 53 0.47 0.23 -11.75
C SER A 53 -0.66 1.06 -11.15
N GLY A 54 -0.34 2.23 -10.60
CA GLY A 54 -1.30 3.09 -9.90
C GLY A 54 -1.41 2.84 -8.39
N GLN A 55 -0.79 1.79 -7.86
CA GLN A 55 -0.68 1.60 -6.42
C GLN A 55 0.31 2.57 -5.77
N ARG A 56 0.31 2.56 -4.43
CA ARG A 56 1.21 3.34 -3.60
C ARG A 56 2.02 2.42 -2.68
N VAL A 57 3.23 2.85 -2.36
CA VAL A 57 4.08 2.25 -1.32
C VAL A 57 4.17 3.21 -0.15
N VAL A 58 4.04 2.70 1.07
CA VAL A 58 4.25 3.45 2.31
C VAL A 58 5.63 3.11 2.83
N PHE A 59 6.52 4.08 2.88
CA PHE A 59 7.80 3.96 3.55
C PHE A 59 7.65 4.39 5.00
N THR A 60 7.94 3.48 5.92
CA THR A 60 7.89 3.72 7.37
C THR A 60 9.31 3.71 7.92
N ASN A 61 9.66 4.68 8.76
CA ASN A 61 10.91 4.64 9.50
C ASN A 61 10.70 3.93 10.85
N SER A 62 11.19 2.70 10.97
CA SER A 62 11.11 1.90 12.20
C SER A 62 12.44 1.87 12.97
N ASP A 63 13.48 2.53 12.47
CA ASP A 63 14.76 2.68 13.14
C ASP A 63 14.75 3.87 14.13
N PRO A 64 15.64 3.88 15.14
CA PRO A 64 15.68 4.93 16.16
C PRO A 64 16.40 6.22 15.70
N PHE A 65 16.69 6.36 14.41
CA PHE A 65 17.37 7.51 13.82
C PHE A 65 16.74 7.89 12.48
N GLY A 66 17.08 9.08 11.98
CA GLY A 66 16.48 9.62 10.76
C GLY A 66 16.96 8.92 9.48
N HIS A 67 16.04 8.74 8.54
CA HIS A 67 16.31 8.14 7.22
C HIS A 67 15.71 8.98 6.09
N ASN A 68 16.07 8.65 4.85
CA ASN A 68 15.44 9.19 3.65
C ASN A 68 15.28 8.07 2.62
N VAL A 69 14.26 8.19 1.78
CA VAL A 69 13.97 7.32 0.65
C VAL A 69 13.84 8.18 -0.61
N HIS A 70 14.65 7.89 -1.62
CA HIS A 70 14.64 8.63 -2.88
C HIS A 70 14.92 7.70 -4.04
N SER A 71 14.45 8.05 -5.22
CA SER A 71 14.73 7.32 -6.46
C SER A 71 15.15 8.29 -7.54
N VAL A 72 16.13 7.88 -8.32
CA VAL A 72 16.55 8.55 -9.58
C VAL A 72 16.19 7.72 -10.81
N SER A 73 15.43 6.65 -10.62
CA SER A 73 15.01 5.77 -11.69
C SER A 73 14.10 6.52 -12.65
N ARG A 74 14.40 6.43 -13.96
CA ARG A 74 13.67 7.17 -14.99
C ARG A 74 12.17 6.88 -14.91
N GLY A 75 11.41 7.93 -14.64
CA GLY A 75 9.96 7.88 -14.55
C GLY A 75 9.38 7.45 -13.20
N GLY A 76 10.22 7.28 -12.19
CA GLY A 76 9.86 7.07 -10.79
C GLY A 76 10.77 7.88 -9.87
N GLU A 77 11.15 9.08 -10.30
CA GLU A 77 11.99 9.98 -9.52
C GLU A 77 11.21 10.59 -8.37
N PHE A 78 11.77 10.55 -7.16
CA PHE A 78 11.23 11.23 -5.98
C PHE A 78 12.29 11.35 -4.88
N ASP A 79 12.03 12.21 -3.91
CA ASP A 79 12.78 12.33 -2.65
C ASP A 79 11.75 12.68 -1.57
N ILE A 80 11.65 11.86 -0.52
CA ILE A 80 10.70 12.11 0.58
C ILE A 80 11.27 13.02 1.67
N GLY A 81 12.57 13.34 1.60
CA GLY A 81 13.29 14.07 2.63
C GLY A 81 13.57 13.23 3.88
N LEU A 82 14.07 13.89 4.93
CA LEU A 82 14.33 13.25 6.21
C LEU A 82 13.02 12.82 6.88
N GLN A 83 12.87 11.53 7.14
CA GLN A 83 11.87 10.94 8.02
C GLN A 83 12.46 10.77 9.43
N GLU A 84 11.76 11.30 10.44
CA GLU A 84 12.06 11.02 11.85
C GLU A 84 11.65 9.59 12.24
N PRO A 85 12.14 9.03 13.37
CA PRO A 85 11.70 7.73 13.86
C PRO A 85 10.18 7.65 14.02
N GLY A 86 9.56 6.66 13.39
CA GLY A 86 8.11 6.43 13.37
C GLY A 86 7.35 7.10 12.23
N ASP A 87 8.00 7.97 11.44
CA ASP A 87 7.36 8.65 10.31
C ASP A 87 6.95 7.69 9.20
N ARG A 88 5.91 8.11 8.45
CA ARG A 88 5.37 7.39 7.31
C ARG A 88 5.13 8.33 6.14
N THR A 89 5.59 7.92 4.96
CA THR A 89 5.34 8.66 3.72
C THR A 89 4.85 7.72 2.62
N THR A 90 3.72 8.10 2.01
CA THR A 90 3.12 7.35 0.91
C THR A 90 3.60 7.89 -0.42
N VAL A 91 4.21 7.03 -1.25
CA VAL A 91 4.72 7.35 -2.58
C VAL A 91 3.91 6.62 -3.66
N PRO A 92 3.29 7.34 -4.62
CA PRO A 92 2.55 6.72 -5.71
C PRO A 92 3.46 6.21 -6.84
N PHE A 93 3.10 5.07 -7.44
CA PHE A 93 3.76 4.49 -8.61
C PHE A 93 2.77 4.40 -9.79
N PRO A 94 2.50 5.51 -10.49
CA PRO A 94 1.43 5.56 -11.50
C PRO A 94 1.78 4.85 -12.81
N ARG A 95 3.07 4.58 -13.06
CA ARG A 95 3.56 4.00 -14.31
C ARG A 95 4.15 2.61 -14.07
N PRO A 96 3.97 1.67 -15.02
CA PRO A 96 4.66 0.39 -14.95
C PRO A 96 6.17 0.59 -15.15
N GLY A 97 6.97 -0.17 -14.42
CA GLY A 97 8.42 -0.10 -14.50
C GLY A 97 9.11 -0.81 -13.35
N VAL A 98 10.44 -0.84 -13.42
CA VAL A 98 11.32 -1.21 -12.30
C VAL A 98 11.97 0.07 -11.82
N PHE A 99 11.78 0.40 -10.55
CA PHE A 99 12.34 1.58 -9.92
C PHE A 99 13.23 1.13 -8.76
N VAL A 100 14.50 1.50 -8.84
CA VAL A 100 15.45 1.39 -7.73
C VAL A 100 15.28 2.62 -6.85
N VAL A 101 15.15 2.35 -5.56
CA VAL A 101 14.88 3.29 -4.46
C VAL A 101 15.94 3.09 -3.39
#